data_AF-A0AB39YYH9-F1
#
_entry.id   AF-A0AB39YYH9-F1
#
_cell.length_a   1.000
_cell.length_b   1.000
_cell.length_c   1.000
_cell.angle_alpha   90.00
_cell.angle_beta   90.00
_cell.angle_gamma   90.00
#
_symmetry.space_group_name_H-M   'P 1'
#
loop_
_entity.id
_entity.type
_entity.pdbx_description
1 polymer ?
#
loop_
_entity_poly.entity_id
_entity_poly.type
_entity_poly.pdbx_seq_one_letter_code
_entity_poly.pdbx_strand_id
1 'polypeptide(L)'
;MAGRMKKLVPTDGNWIPESRRFPLDLIASVMSGLRGDVEGVTPEERQSLKELQKTWLKKLANRLPDSNPRPPSPKRPRLRAKKKAPQVEIPPAVEEREEYNVYEVEDSEVVRNRICIPRLRSHWKLRYFEIMMPAFVIKRGLLNKHFNWEIVDKIMGAPDEEATAFLQEFVDDVVKDLTP
;
A
#
# COMPACT_ATOMS: atom_id res chain seq x y z
N MET A 1 35.40 13.07 30.67
CA MET A 1 34.98 11.76 30.14
C MET A 1 34.02 11.97 28.97
N ALA A 2 34.55 12.21 27.76
CA ALA A 2 33.73 12.44 26.57
C ALA A 2 33.56 11.11 25.82
N GLY A 3 32.32 10.59 25.77
CA GLY A 3 31.96 9.39 25.05
C GLY A 3 32.21 9.54 23.55
N ARG A 4 32.99 8.62 22.99
CA ARG A 4 33.39 8.57 21.58
C ARG A 4 32.15 8.32 20.72
N MET A 5 31.56 9.37 20.15
CA MET A 5 30.51 9.22 19.13
C MET A 5 31.12 8.57 17.89
N LYS A 6 30.72 7.33 17.60
CA LYS A 6 31.10 6.62 16.38
C LYS A 6 30.51 7.39 15.20
N LYS A 7 31.36 8.03 14.40
CA LYS A 7 30.96 8.58 13.10
C LYS A 7 30.51 7.41 12.22
N LEU A 8 29.21 7.28 12.02
CA LEU A 8 28.65 6.38 11.01
C LEU A 8 28.95 7.01 9.65
N VAL A 9 29.86 6.39 8.91
CA VAL A 9 30.21 6.78 7.54
C VAL A 9 29.05 6.37 6.60
N PRO A 10 28.74 7.17 5.57
CA PRO A 10 27.50 7.03 4.78
C PRO A 10 27.49 5.72 3.97
N THR A 11 26.41 4.96 4.09
CA THR A 11 26.19 3.73 3.31
C THR A 11 25.40 4.04 2.04
N ASP A 12 26.08 3.92 0.91
CA ASP A 12 25.60 3.55 -0.43
C ASP A 12 24.15 3.90 -0.81
N GLY A 13 23.98 5.11 -1.35
CA GLY A 13 23.43 5.28 -2.71
C GLY A 13 21.94 5.01 -3.00
N ASN A 14 21.13 4.46 -2.09
CA ASN A 14 19.75 4.05 -2.42
C ASN A 14 18.65 4.96 -1.83
N TRP A 15 18.67 6.25 -2.19
CA TRP A 15 17.56 7.18 -1.90
C TRP A 15 16.92 7.65 -3.20
N ILE A 16 15.59 7.84 -3.20
CA ILE A 16 14.90 8.67 -4.19
C ILE A 16 15.36 10.12 -3.93
N PRO A 17 16.16 10.75 -4.83
CA PRO A 17 16.78 12.05 -4.58
C PRO A 17 15.81 13.14 -4.13
N GLU A 18 14.57 13.04 -4.60
CA GLU A 18 13.46 13.96 -4.37
C GLU A 18 12.97 13.94 -2.92
N SER A 19 13.16 12.83 -2.18
CA SER A 19 12.65 12.67 -0.81
C SER A 19 13.25 13.67 0.18
N ARG A 20 14.49 14.12 -0.07
CA ARG A 20 15.16 15.13 0.76
C ARG A 20 14.79 16.55 0.35
N ARG A 21 14.37 16.73 -0.90
CA ARG A 21 14.04 18.05 -1.48
C ARG A 21 12.57 18.40 -1.26
N PHE A 22 11.68 17.42 -1.32
CA PHE A 22 10.24 17.61 -1.17
C PHE A 22 9.83 18.41 0.07
N PRO A 23 10.34 18.15 1.29
CA PRO A 23 9.97 18.95 2.46
C PRO A 23 10.48 20.39 2.38
N LEU A 24 11.62 20.63 1.72
CA LEU A 24 12.17 21.97 1.52
C LEU A 24 11.36 22.74 0.48
N ASP A 25 11.01 22.08 -0.62
CA ASP A 25 10.21 22.65 -1.71
C ASP A 25 8.79 23.00 -1.23
N LEU A 26 8.20 22.14 -0.38
CA LEU A 26 6.91 22.40 0.26
C LEU A 26 6.97 23.64 1.16
N ILE A 27 7.98 23.75 2.04
CA ILE A 27 8.14 24.92 2.91
C ILE A 27 8.33 26.19 2.08
N ALA A 28 9.13 26.13 1.01
CA ALA A 28 9.35 27.26 0.12
C ALA A 28 8.07 27.70 -0.59
N SER A 29 7.30 26.74 -1.12
CA SER A 29 6.02 26.98 -1.79
C SER A 29 4.99 27.61 -0.85
N VAL A 30 4.81 27.04 0.34
CA VAL A 30 3.87 27.58 1.35
C VAL A 30 4.26 28.99 1.77
N MET A 31 5.54 29.23 2.04
CA MET A 31 6.02 30.57 2.43
C MET A 31 5.95 31.59 1.28
N SER A 32 6.02 31.13 0.03
CA SER A 32 5.81 31.96 -1.15
C SER A 32 4.35 32.36 -1.28
N GLY A 33 3.41 31.40 -1.19
CA GLY A 33 1.97 31.67 -1.22
C GLY A 33 1.53 32.61 -0.11
N LEU A 34 1.97 32.37 1.13
CA LEU A 34 1.66 33.26 2.27
C LEU A 34 2.24 34.68 2.14
N ARG A 35 3.26 34.88 1.30
CA ARG A 35 3.83 36.21 1.01
C ARG A 35 3.17 36.89 -0.20
N GLY A 36 2.65 36.12 -1.14
CA GLY A 36 2.05 36.60 -2.38
C GLY A 36 0.53 36.78 -2.35
N ASP A 37 -0.18 35.96 -1.57
CA ASP A 37 -1.65 35.85 -1.61
C ASP A 37 -2.37 36.79 -0.64
N VAL A 38 -1.64 37.60 0.16
CA VAL A 38 -2.24 38.50 1.15
C VAL A 38 -1.87 39.93 0.84
N GLU A 39 -2.77 40.66 0.18
CA GLU A 39 -2.70 42.12 0.14
C GLU A 39 -2.79 42.64 1.59
N GLY A 40 -1.71 43.25 2.08
CA GLY A 40 -1.70 43.90 3.40
C GLY A 40 -0.88 43.24 4.51
N VAL A 41 0.01 42.28 4.22
CA VAL A 41 0.90 41.73 5.26
C VAL A 41 1.74 42.83 5.90
N THR A 42 1.48 43.07 7.18
CA THR A 42 2.19 44.05 7.99
C THR A 42 3.67 43.66 8.17
N PRO A 43 4.58 44.61 8.46
CA PRO A 43 5.98 44.30 8.71
C PRO A 43 6.20 43.27 9.83
N GLU A 44 5.32 43.26 10.84
CA GLU A 44 5.35 42.33 11.98
C GLU A 44 4.96 40.91 11.58
N GLU A 45 3.96 40.76 10.72
CA GLU A 45 3.56 39.46 10.16
C GLU A 45 4.65 38.90 9.23
N ARG A 46 5.34 39.77 8.47
CA ARG A 46 6.51 39.35 7.68
C ARG A 46 7.64 38.83 8.56
N GLN A 47 7.84 39.44 9.73
CA GLN A 47 8.83 38.98 10.70
C GLN A 47 8.41 37.65 11.33
N SER A 48 7.13 37.52 11.69
CA SER A 48 6.55 36.28 12.21
C SER A 48 6.65 35.13 11.21
N LEU A 49 6.45 35.38 9.91
CA LEU A 49 6.65 34.39 8.84
C LEU A 49 8.11 33.94 8.71
N LYS A 50 9.07 34.85 8.88
CA LYS A 50 10.50 34.50 8.91
C LYS A 50 10.83 33.62 10.11
N GLU A 51 10.28 33.93 11.28
CA GLU A 51 10.45 33.13 12.49
C GLU A 51 9.79 31.76 12.38
N LEU A 52 8.61 31.69 11.76
CA LEU A 52 7.92 30.44 11.44
C LEU A 52 8.76 29.58 10.50
N GLN A 53 9.27 30.15 9.40
CA GLN A 53 10.15 29.44 8.46
C GLN A 53 11.40 28.89 9.16
N LYS A 54 12.05 29.71 10.00
CA LYS A 54 13.24 29.31 10.76
C LYS A 54 12.94 28.17 11.74
N THR A 55 11.82 28.27 12.46
CA THR A 55 11.39 27.26 13.43
C THR A 55 11.01 25.96 12.75
N TRP A 56 10.34 26.04 11.59
CA TRP A 56 9.95 24.87 10.80
C TRP A 56 11.18 24.16 10.24
N LEU A 57 12.13 24.88 9.66
CA LEU A 57 13.40 24.29 9.20
C LEU A 57 14.19 23.65 10.35
N LYS A 58 14.20 24.27 11.53
CA LYS A 58 14.85 23.70 12.73
C LYS A 58 14.16 22.41 13.20
N LYS A 59 12.82 22.36 13.19
CA LYS A 59 12.06 21.12 13.51
C LYS A 59 12.25 20.05 12.45
N LEU A 60 12.36 20.45 11.17
CA LEU A 60 12.65 19.54 10.06
C LEU A 60 14.04 18.93 10.21
N ALA A 61 15.06 19.71 10.61
CA ALA A 61 16.41 19.19 10.84
C ALA A 61 16.45 18.04 11.87
N ASN A 62 15.56 18.06 12.87
CA ASN A 62 15.44 17.00 13.89
C ASN A 62 14.48 15.86 13.49
N ARG A 63 13.78 16.00 12.37
CA ARG A 63 12.76 15.06 11.87
C ARG A 63 13.05 14.54 10.47
N LEU A 64 14.17 14.96 9.88
CA LEU A 64 14.74 14.28 8.73
C LEU A 64 14.89 12.82 9.14
N PRO A 65 14.36 11.87 8.36
CA PRO A 65 14.43 10.48 8.73
C PRO A 65 15.90 10.12 8.96
N ASP A 66 16.25 9.85 10.23
CA ASP A 66 17.48 9.14 10.54
C ASP A 66 17.38 7.82 9.79
N SER A 67 18.18 7.73 8.73
CA SER A 67 18.39 6.60 7.85
C SER A 67 17.43 5.46 8.15
N ASN A 68 16.20 5.48 7.60
CA ASN A 68 15.30 4.35 7.80
C ASN A 68 15.91 3.20 6.98
N PRO A 69 16.62 2.25 7.61
CA PRO A 69 17.22 1.19 6.83
C PRO A 69 16.05 0.42 6.23
N ARG A 70 16.09 0.17 4.92
CA ARG A 70 15.26 -0.91 4.38
C ARG A 70 15.47 -2.15 5.27
N PRO A 71 14.42 -2.95 5.52
CA PRO A 71 14.60 -4.25 6.11
C PRO A 71 15.73 -4.96 5.35
N PRO A 72 16.65 -5.64 6.04
CA PRO A 72 17.77 -6.30 5.37
C PRO A 72 17.22 -7.18 4.25
N SER A 73 17.76 -7.03 3.05
CA SER A 73 17.45 -7.90 1.93
C SER A 73 17.53 -9.35 2.43
N PRO A 74 16.51 -10.21 2.17
CA PRO A 74 16.57 -11.59 2.63
C PRO A 74 17.91 -12.18 2.17
N LYS A 75 18.66 -12.74 3.12
CA LYS A 75 19.97 -13.33 2.84
C LYS A 75 19.80 -14.24 1.63
N ARG A 76 20.54 -13.98 0.54
CA ARG A 76 20.61 -14.93 -0.58
C ARG A 76 20.85 -16.31 0.05
N PRO A 77 20.03 -17.32 -0.27
CA PRO A 77 20.23 -18.64 0.29
C PRO A 77 21.68 -19.02 0.03
N ARG A 78 22.45 -19.26 1.10
CA ARG A 78 23.76 -19.89 0.95
C ARG A 78 23.47 -21.18 0.21
N LEU A 79 23.90 -21.29 -1.05
CA LEU A 79 23.95 -22.52 -1.79
C LEU A 79 24.86 -23.44 -0.97
N ARG A 80 24.28 -24.15 0.00
CA ARG A 80 24.88 -25.38 0.51
C ARG A 80 24.96 -26.25 -0.72
N ALA A 81 26.16 -26.69 -1.07
CA ALA A 81 26.35 -27.78 -2.00
C ALA A 81 25.63 -29.01 -1.42
N LYS A 82 24.32 -29.08 -1.65
CA LYS A 82 23.53 -30.28 -1.43
C LYS A 82 23.99 -31.22 -2.54
N LYS A 83 24.57 -32.35 -2.17
CA LYS A 83 24.61 -33.53 -3.04
C LYS A 83 23.16 -33.77 -3.46
N LYS A 84 22.78 -33.30 -4.66
CA LYS A 84 21.42 -33.44 -5.19
C LYS A 84 21.24 -34.92 -5.55
N ALA A 85 20.50 -35.65 -4.74
CA ALA A 85 19.53 -36.57 -5.34
C ALA A 85 18.53 -35.68 -6.10
N PRO A 86 18.06 -36.07 -7.30
CA PRO A 86 17.17 -35.24 -8.09
C PRO A 86 15.84 -35.08 -7.34
N GLN A 87 15.72 -34.02 -6.55
CA GLN A 87 14.42 -33.49 -6.18
C GLN A 87 13.84 -32.95 -7.46
N VAL A 88 12.80 -33.63 -7.96
CA VAL A 88 11.86 -33.07 -8.93
C VAL A 88 11.41 -31.74 -8.33
N GLU A 89 11.98 -30.65 -8.83
CA GLU A 89 11.47 -29.32 -8.61
C GLU A 89 10.11 -29.32 -9.28
N ILE A 90 9.07 -29.63 -8.51
CA ILE A 90 7.69 -29.35 -8.92
C ILE A 90 7.63 -27.82 -8.88
N PRO A 91 7.64 -27.11 -10.03
CA PRO A 91 7.40 -25.68 -10.00
C PRO A 91 6.08 -25.45 -9.26
N PRO A 92 5.94 -24.36 -8.47
CA PRO A 92 4.61 -23.99 -7.99
C PRO A 92 3.72 -23.99 -9.23
N ALA A 93 2.62 -24.76 -9.19
CA ALA A 93 1.70 -24.84 -10.31
C ALA A 93 1.31 -23.41 -10.68
N VAL A 94 1.96 -22.88 -11.71
CA VAL A 94 1.50 -21.69 -12.40
C VAL A 94 0.30 -22.24 -13.12
N GLU A 95 -0.84 -22.22 -12.44
CA GLU A 95 -2.10 -22.43 -13.15
C GLU A 95 -2.10 -21.36 -14.24
N GLU A 96 -1.92 -21.80 -15.49
CA GLU A 96 -2.21 -21.03 -16.69
C GLU A 96 -3.69 -20.66 -16.58
N ARG A 97 -3.95 -19.53 -15.93
CA ARG A 97 -5.27 -18.93 -15.88
C ARG A 97 -5.26 -17.88 -16.96
N GLU A 98 -6.14 -18.06 -17.94
CA GLU A 98 -6.38 -17.06 -18.96
C GLU A 98 -7.01 -15.84 -18.29
N GLU A 99 -6.23 -14.76 -18.17
CA GLU A 99 -6.68 -13.49 -17.64
C GLU A 99 -7.42 -12.74 -18.75
N TYR A 100 -8.74 -12.59 -18.60
CA TYR A 100 -9.58 -11.86 -19.55
C TYR A 100 -9.80 -10.42 -19.08
N ASN A 101 -9.77 -9.49 -20.03
CA ASN A 101 -10.08 -8.10 -19.76
C ASN A 101 -11.60 -7.94 -19.51
N VAL A 102 -11.98 -7.70 -18.26
CA VAL A 102 -13.40 -7.59 -17.84
C VAL A 102 -14.15 -6.47 -18.58
N TYR A 103 -13.45 -5.48 -19.17
CA TYR A 103 -14.09 -4.41 -19.95
C TYR A 103 -14.56 -4.83 -21.35
N GLU A 104 -14.05 -5.94 -21.88
CA GLU A 104 -14.40 -6.47 -23.20
C GLU A 104 -15.59 -7.44 -23.15
N VAL A 105 -15.93 -7.90 -21.94
CA VAL A 105 -17.01 -8.86 -21.65
C VAL A 105 -18.35 -8.13 -21.52
N GLU A 106 -19.46 -8.76 -21.92
CA GLU A 106 -20.80 -8.17 -21.75
C GLU A 106 -21.19 -8.00 -20.28
N ASP A 107 -21.97 -6.97 -19.97
CA ASP A 107 -22.33 -6.61 -18.59
C ASP A 107 -23.06 -7.74 -17.84
N SER A 108 -23.87 -8.53 -18.55
CA SER A 108 -24.65 -9.65 -18.00
C SER A 108 -23.88 -10.95 -17.84
N GLU A 109 -22.66 -11.04 -18.37
CA GLU A 109 -21.88 -12.27 -18.36
C GLU A 109 -21.27 -12.52 -16.97
N VAL A 110 -21.39 -13.76 -16.49
CA VAL A 110 -20.87 -14.15 -15.17
C VAL A 110 -19.37 -14.47 -15.30
N VAL A 111 -18.55 -13.62 -14.71
CA VAL A 111 -17.08 -13.71 -14.75
C VAL A 111 -16.54 -14.30 -13.45
N ARG A 112 -15.46 -15.08 -13.56
CA ARG A 112 -14.68 -15.53 -12.41
C ARG A 112 -13.76 -14.40 -11.94
N ASN A 113 -14.08 -13.81 -10.80
CA ASN A 113 -13.25 -12.78 -10.19
C ASN A 113 -12.43 -13.35 -9.03
N ARG A 114 -11.12 -13.07 -9.03
CA ARG A 114 -10.22 -13.47 -7.96
C ARG A 114 -9.93 -12.27 -7.06
N ILE A 115 -10.54 -12.26 -5.88
CA ILE A 115 -10.29 -11.22 -4.88
C ILE A 115 -9.13 -11.64 -3.99
N CYS A 116 -8.10 -10.79 -3.92
CA CYS A 116 -6.96 -10.96 -3.03
C CYS A 116 -7.15 -10.08 -1.78
N ILE A 117 -7.18 -10.70 -0.60
CA ILE A 117 -7.16 -9.97 0.67
C ILE A 117 -5.75 -10.08 1.27
N PRO A 118 -4.98 -8.98 1.29
CA PRO A 118 -3.64 -8.99 1.85
C PRO A 118 -3.67 -9.19 3.36
N ARG A 119 -2.50 -9.50 3.93
CA ARG A 119 -2.33 -9.61 5.38
C ARG A 119 -2.38 -8.23 6.04
N LEU A 120 -3.59 -7.77 6.33
CA LEU A 120 -3.85 -6.49 6.98
C LEU A 120 -3.66 -6.55 8.51
N ARG A 121 -3.76 -7.74 9.11
CA ARG A 121 -3.50 -7.99 10.54
C ARG A 121 -2.47 -9.08 10.77
N SER A 122 -1.81 -9.04 11.93
CA SER A 122 -0.74 -9.98 12.28
C SER A 122 -1.20 -11.44 12.36
N HIS A 123 -2.44 -11.72 12.73
CA HIS A 123 -2.98 -13.08 12.82
C HIS A 123 -3.61 -13.58 11.51
N TRP A 124 -3.81 -12.70 10.53
CA TRP A 124 -4.36 -13.07 9.23
C TRP A 124 -3.28 -13.66 8.31
N LYS A 125 -3.70 -14.52 7.39
CA LYS A 125 -2.88 -15.02 6.29
C LYS A 125 -3.33 -14.36 4.99
N LEU A 126 -2.42 -14.23 4.02
CA LEU A 126 -2.80 -13.83 2.65
C LEU A 126 -3.79 -14.86 2.12
N ARG A 127 -4.93 -14.40 1.60
CA ARG A 127 -5.97 -15.27 1.06
C ARG A 127 -6.46 -14.78 -0.30
N TYR A 128 -6.82 -15.75 -1.12
CA TYR A 128 -7.42 -15.52 -2.43
C TYR A 128 -8.80 -16.17 -2.43
N PHE A 129 -9.80 -15.42 -2.87
CA PHE A 129 -11.17 -15.87 -2.99
C PHE A 129 -11.55 -15.86 -4.46
N GLU A 130 -12.10 -16.98 -4.94
CA GLU A 130 -12.61 -17.11 -6.30
C GLU A 130 -14.12 -17.04 -6.26
N ILE A 131 -14.68 -16.05 -6.95
CA ILE A 131 -16.09 -15.71 -6.83
C ILE A 131 -16.65 -15.52 -8.23
N MET A 132 -17.85 -16.03 -8.45
CA MET A 132 -18.59 -15.84 -9.69
C MET A 132 -19.45 -14.59 -9.55
N MET A 133 -19.32 -13.61 -10.45
CA MET A 133 -20.17 -12.42 -10.43
C MET A 133 -20.36 -11.85 -11.82
N PRO A 134 -21.50 -11.18 -12.11
CA PRO A 134 -21.68 -10.47 -13.36
C PRO A 134 -20.61 -9.39 -13.59
N ALA A 135 -20.17 -9.21 -14.84
CA ALA A 135 -19.13 -8.26 -15.19
C ALA A 135 -19.48 -6.82 -14.77
N PHE A 136 -20.76 -6.43 -14.82
CA PHE A 136 -21.20 -5.09 -14.40
C PHE A 136 -20.87 -4.76 -12.93
N VAL A 137 -20.87 -5.77 -12.05
CA VAL A 137 -20.54 -5.61 -10.61
C VAL A 137 -19.11 -5.14 -10.43
N ILE A 138 -18.20 -5.70 -11.24
CA ILE A 138 -16.77 -5.39 -11.25
C ILE A 138 -16.55 -4.02 -11.91
N LYS A 139 -17.10 -3.80 -13.11
CA LYS A 139 -16.94 -2.55 -13.87
C LYS A 139 -17.41 -1.33 -13.08
N ARG A 140 -18.50 -1.45 -12.34
CA ARG A 140 -19.09 -0.36 -11.54
C ARG A 140 -18.56 -0.30 -10.11
N GLY A 141 -17.70 -1.24 -9.71
CA GLY A 141 -17.10 -1.27 -8.37
C GLY A 141 -18.13 -1.38 -7.25
N LEU A 142 -19.23 -2.11 -7.48
CA LEU A 142 -20.39 -2.10 -6.57
C LEU A 142 -20.04 -2.70 -5.21
N LEU A 143 -19.20 -3.73 -5.18
CA LEU A 143 -18.73 -4.37 -3.95
C LEU A 143 -17.96 -3.42 -3.03
N ASN A 144 -17.30 -2.38 -3.57
CA ASN A 144 -16.50 -1.45 -2.78
C ASN A 144 -17.33 -0.66 -1.76
N LYS A 145 -18.63 -0.45 -2.03
CA LYS A 145 -19.53 0.27 -1.12
C LYS A 145 -20.04 -0.60 0.03
N HIS A 146 -20.07 -1.91 -0.16
CA HIS A 146 -20.63 -2.86 0.80
C HIS A 146 -19.55 -3.60 1.61
N PHE A 147 -18.27 -3.51 1.20
CA PHE A 147 -17.15 -4.10 1.93
C PHE A 147 -16.85 -3.34 3.23
N ASN A 148 -17.23 -3.94 4.36
CA ASN A 148 -16.93 -3.44 5.71
C ASN A 148 -15.87 -4.30 6.40
N TRP A 149 -15.18 -3.71 7.38
CA TRP A 149 -14.15 -4.40 8.16
C TRP A 149 -14.68 -5.65 8.89
N GLU A 150 -15.95 -5.66 9.29
CA GLU A 150 -16.59 -6.80 9.95
C GLU A 150 -16.71 -8.02 9.01
N ILE A 151 -17.07 -7.78 7.75
CA ILE A 151 -17.14 -8.80 6.70
C ILE A 151 -15.75 -9.38 6.45
N VAL A 152 -14.74 -8.51 6.35
CA VAL A 152 -13.36 -8.93 6.17
C VAL A 152 -12.86 -9.75 7.37
N ASP A 153 -13.13 -9.33 8.60
CA ASP A 153 -12.71 -10.08 9.80
C ASP A 153 -13.35 -11.48 9.84
N LYS A 154 -14.63 -11.58 9.48
CA LYS A 154 -15.37 -12.85 9.42
C LYS A 154 -14.79 -13.81 8.39
N ILE A 155 -14.49 -13.32 7.18
CA ILE A 155 -13.95 -14.12 6.07
C ILE A 155 -12.49 -14.52 6.32
N MET A 156 -11.72 -13.66 6.99
CA MET A 156 -10.32 -13.95 7.34
C MET A 156 -10.19 -14.86 8.56
N GLY A 157 -11.22 -14.94 9.42
CA GLY A 157 -11.29 -15.85 10.57
C GLY A 157 -11.85 -17.24 10.25
N ALA A 158 -12.66 -17.38 9.20
CA ALA A 158 -13.31 -18.64 8.82
C ALA A 158 -12.38 -19.60 8.03
N PRO A 159 -12.72 -20.90 7.92
CA PRO A 159 -12.11 -21.83 6.96
C PRO A 159 -12.30 -21.36 5.51
N ASP A 160 -11.40 -21.77 4.60
CA ASP A 160 -11.38 -21.25 3.22
C ASP A 160 -12.69 -21.54 2.45
N GLU A 161 -13.29 -22.70 2.66
CA GLU A 161 -14.56 -23.10 2.02
C GLU A 161 -15.75 -22.26 2.51
N GLU A 162 -15.90 -22.12 3.83
CA GLU A 162 -16.97 -21.31 4.44
C GLU A 162 -16.82 -19.82 4.11
N ALA A 163 -15.58 -19.32 4.11
CA ALA A 163 -15.26 -17.94 3.77
C ALA A 163 -15.60 -17.62 2.31
N THR A 164 -15.33 -18.55 1.40
CA THR A 164 -15.65 -18.40 -0.03
C THR A 164 -17.16 -18.47 -0.26
N ALA A 165 -17.85 -19.41 0.39
CA ALA A 165 -19.31 -19.53 0.32
C ALA A 165 -20.02 -18.27 0.86
N PHE A 166 -19.58 -17.76 2.01
CA PHE A 166 -20.13 -16.53 2.59
C PHE A 166 -19.93 -15.32 1.68
N LEU A 167 -18.77 -15.22 1.03
CA LEU A 167 -18.47 -14.10 0.15
C LEU A 167 -19.23 -14.21 -1.18
N GLN A 168 -19.46 -15.44 -1.69
CA GLN A 168 -20.34 -15.67 -2.83
C GLN A 168 -21.79 -15.30 -2.52
N GLU A 169 -22.32 -15.71 -1.37
CA GLU A 169 -23.68 -15.35 -0.93
C GLU A 169 -23.84 -13.83 -0.79
N PHE A 170 -22.85 -13.16 -0.20
CA PHE A 170 -22.84 -11.70 -0.09
C PHE A 170 -22.88 -11.00 -1.46
N VAL A 171 -22.15 -11.53 -2.45
CA VAL A 171 -22.15 -10.99 -3.81
C VAL A 171 -23.49 -11.24 -4.49
N ASP A 172 -24.07 -12.42 -4.32
CA ASP A 172 -25.38 -12.75 -4.87
C ASP A 172 -26.48 -11.85 -4.29
N ASP A 173 -26.41 -11.51 -2.99
CA ASP A 173 -27.35 -10.59 -2.35
C ASP A 173 -27.20 -9.16 -2.87
N VAL A 174 -25.96 -8.66 -3.02
CA VAL A 174 -25.70 -7.34 -3.62
C VAL A 174 -26.19 -7.30 -5.08
N VAL A 175 -26.05 -8.39 -5.84
CA VAL A 175 -26.57 -8.47 -7.21
C VAL A 175 -28.09 -8.44 -7.22
N LYS A 176 -28.76 -9.23 -6.35
CA LYS A 176 -30.23 -9.25 -6.23
C LYS A 176 -30.80 -7.89 -5.88
N ASP A 177 -30.17 -7.16 -4.96
CA ASP A 177 -30.61 -5.81 -4.58
C ASP A 177 -30.50 -4.79 -5.74
N LEU A 178 -29.68 -5.08 -6.75
CA LEU A 178 -29.41 -4.21 -7.89
C LEU A 178 -30.17 -4.61 -9.17
N THR A 179 -30.71 -5.83 -9.23
CA THR A 179 -31.60 -6.31 -10.31
C THR A 179 -33.05 -6.34 -9.81
N PRO A 180 -33.92 -5.40 -10.22
CA PRO A 180 -35.34 -5.41 -9.88
C PRO A 180 -36.10 -6.60 -10.49
#